data_AF-A0A2T9KCZ0-F1
#
_entry.id   AF-A0A2T9KCZ0-F1
#
_cell.length_a   1.000
_cell.length_b   1.000
_cell.length_c   1.000
_cell.angle_alpha   90.00
_cell.angle_beta   90.00
_cell.angle_gamma   90.00
#
_symmetry.space_group_name_H-M   'P 1'
#
loop_
_entity.id
_entity.type
_entity.pdbx_description
1 polymer ?
#
loop_
_entity_poly.entity_id
_entity_poly.type
_entity_poly.pdbx_seq_one_letter_code
_entity_poly.pdbx_strand_id
1 'polypeptide(L)'
;MALTSQAQPVAPVVPATPAPPPDPAVWWSNEIPRPSSETDPLAGRRLGRKEQPVPIDNGVDPLLYRLWGLQPLQTQLVRGGELVLEAWARPARGVRQAVVRVTVRRDGRAFVQARAGLGCCTPEIGRRVDINAELPNDRIAALKALVGDAAWSQPRSVIVDYGGGAVEGVCVDGVSWDVTLLVAGQARHLRRACDDAEVGSIAGVLSALVGAAAGRDPLFDAVLPRGGDFSRQAKAYADLNAQGGQLKAETSNRPQPPAVPIAEDDEPEPQQAEIPALAPPPPPEPR
;
A
#
# COMPACT_ATOMS: atom_id res chain seq x y z
N MET A 1 12.88 13.93 -62.00
CA MET A 1 13.44 12.93 -61.07
C MET A 1 12.70 13.08 -59.76
N ALA A 2 11.76 12.18 -59.46
CA ALA A 2 10.99 12.19 -58.22
C ALA A 2 11.61 11.16 -57.27
N LEU A 3 12.03 11.61 -56.08
CA LEU A 3 12.52 10.76 -54.99
C LEU A 3 11.31 10.22 -54.22
N THR A 4 11.00 8.94 -54.42
CA THR A 4 10.02 8.20 -53.62
C THR A 4 10.65 7.80 -52.29
N SER A 5 10.24 8.47 -51.22
CA SER A 5 10.52 8.05 -49.84
C SER A 5 9.67 6.82 -49.52
N GLN A 6 10.29 5.65 -49.40
CA GLN A 6 9.61 4.46 -48.88
C GLN A 6 9.65 4.50 -47.35
N ALA A 7 8.47 4.66 -46.73
CA ALA A 7 8.29 4.46 -45.31
C ALA A 7 8.47 2.97 -44.99
N GLN A 8 9.41 2.65 -44.10
CA GLN A 8 9.57 1.30 -43.56
C GLN A 8 8.40 0.97 -42.63
N PRO A 9 7.78 -0.22 -42.73
CA PRO A 9 6.75 -0.64 -41.81
C PRO A 9 7.36 -0.93 -40.44
N VAL A 10 6.82 -0.27 -39.40
CA VAL A 10 7.12 -0.55 -38.00
C VAL A 10 6.67 -1.98 -37.71
N ALA A 11 7.61 -2.85 -37.33
CA ALA A 11 7.31 -4.22 -36.95
C ALA A 11 6.37 -4.23 -35.72
N PRO A 12 5.35 -5.12 -35.68
CA PRO A 12 4.47 -5.21 -34.52
C PRO A 12 5.27 -5.67 -33.31
N VAL A 13 5.18 -4.90 -32.22
CA VAL A 13 5.67 -5.30 -30.90
C VAL A 13 4.84 -6.50 -30.46
N VAL A 14 5.43 -7.70 -30.51
CA VAL A 14 4.81 -8.89 -29.94
C VAL A 14 4.86 -8.75 -28.41
N PRO A 15 3.71 -8.77 -27.71
CA PRO A 15 3.73 -8.74 -26.25
C PRO A 15 4.46 -10.00 -25.75
N ALA A 16 5.51 -9.79 -24.94
CA ALA A 16 6.23 -10.88 -24.31
C ALA A 16 5.25 -11.75 -23.52
N THR A 17 5.25 -13.05 -23.78
CA THR A 17 4.45 -14.00 -23.00
C THR A 17 4.91 -13.92 -21.54
N PRO A 18 4.00 -13.74 -20.56
CA PRO A 18 4.38 -13.70 -19.16
C PRO A 18 5.10 -15.01 -18.80
N ALA A 19 6.22 -14.90 -18.08
CA ALA A 19 6.99 -16.06 -17.68
C ALA A 19 6.10 -17.05 -16.89
N PRO A 20 6.24 -18.36 -17.09
CA PRO A 20 5.51 -19.33 -16.29
C PRO A 20 5.86 -19.14 -14.80
N PRO A 21 4.89 -19.30 -13.89
CA PRO A 21 5.16 -19.16 -12.46
C PRO A 21 6.25 -20.16 -12.06
N PRO A 22 7.18 -19.76 -11.17
CA PRO A 22 8.24 -20.66 -10.71
C PRO A 22 7.65 -21.94 -10.12
N ASP A 23 8.36 -23.05 -10.31
CA ASP A 23 7.97 -24.33 -9.73
C ASP A 23 7.77 -24.15 -8.21
N PRO A 24 6.59 -24.51 -7.66
CA PRO A 24 6.34 -24.46 -6.22
C PRO A 24 7.43 -25.17 -5.40
N ALA A 25 8.11 -26.17 -5.96
CA ALA A 25 9.26 -26.87 -5.37
C ALA A 25 10.43 -25.93 -5.03
N VAL A 26 10.61 -24.82 -5.76
CA VAL A 26 11.67 -23.82 -5.54
C VAL A 26 11.52 -23.11 -4.20
N TRP A 27 10.28 -22.98 -3.71
CA TRP A 27 9.99 -22.50 -2.36
C TRP A 27 10.51 -23.46 -1.28
N TRP A 28 10.74 -24.73 -1.65
CA TRP A 28 11.09 -25.80 -0.73
C TRP A 28 12.58 -26.18 -0.74
N SER A 29 13.31 -25.86 -1.81
CA SER A 29 14.66 -26.41 -2.07
C SER A 29 15.83 -25.45 -1.83
N ASN A 30 15.61 -24.14 -1.86
CA ASN A 30 16.71 -23.17 -1.73
C ASN A 30 16.73 -22.50 -0.35
N GLU A 31 17.93 -22.33 0.22
CA GLU A 31 18.15 -21.27 1.21
C GLU A 31 17.87 -19.95 0.50
N ILE A 32 16.72 -19.33 0.79
CA ILE A 32 16.43 -17.98 0.31
C ILE A 32 17.38 -17.06 1.07
N PRO A 33 18.34 -16.39 0.40
CA PRO A 33 19.25 -15.48 1.08
C PRO A 33 18.41 -14.44 1.80
N ARG A 34 18.62 -14.26 3.11
CA ARG A 34 18.04 -13.11 3.80
C ARG A 34 18.56 -11.87 3.09
N PRO A 35 17.69 -11.03 2.51
CA PRO A 35 18.15 -9.82 1.87
C PRO A 35 18.83 -8.95 2.93
N SER A 36 19.70 -8.06 2.45
CA SER A 36 20.31 -7.05 3.31
C SER A 36 19.22 -6.36 4.11
N SER A 37 19.51 -6.09 5.38
CA SER A 37 18.66 -5.28 6.24
C SER A 37 18.68 -3.84 5.72
N GLU A 38 18.05 -3.58 4.58
CA GLU A 38 17.71 -2.22 4.21
C GLU A 38 16.68 -1.71 5.20
N THR A 39 17.13 -0.66 5.86
CA THR A 39 16.51 0.01 6.98
C THR A 39 15.08 0.39 6.62
N ASP A 40 14.14 0.06 7.51
CA ASP A 40 12.79 0.61 7.47
C ASP A 40 12.86 2.11 7.10
N PRO A 41 12.12 2.59 6.08
CA PRO A 41 12.21 3.97 5.61
C PRO A 41 11.99 5.03 6.71
N LEU A 42 11.36 4.62 7.82
CA LEU A 42 11.10 5.44 9.00
C LEU A 42 11.91 5.01 10.24
N ALA A 43 12.93 4.17 10.09
CA ALA A 43 13.71 3.66 11.23
C ALA A 43 14.47 4.75 12.00
N GLY A 44 14.90 4.40 13.21
CA GLY A 44 15.80 5.23 14.03
C GLY A 44 15.15 6.51 14.58
N ARG A 45 13.85 6.70 14.36
CA ARG A 45 13.11 7.86 14.84
C ARG A 45 12.90 7.80 16.34
N ARG A 46 13.02 8.96 16.97
CA ARG A 46 12.68 9.16 18.39
C ARG A 46 11.38 9.94 18.48
N LEU A 47 10.54 9.55 19.44
CA LEU A 47 9.32 10.24 19.78
C LEU A 47 9.65 11.67 20.26
N GLY A 48 9.08 12.68 19.61
CA GLY A 48 9.11 14.06 20.11
C GLY A 48 8.28 14.22 21.38
N ARG A 49 8.49 15.33 22.14
CA ARG A 49 7.78 15.59 23.42
C ARG A 49 6.26 15.63 23.33
N LYS A 50 5.69 15.86 22.14
CA LYS A 50 4.24 15.94 21.88
C LYS A 50 3.77 14.94 20.81
N GLU A 51 4.66 14.09 20.31
CA GLU A 51 4.30 13.08 19.31
C GLU A 51 3.78 11.84 20.04
N GLN A 52 2.75 11.20 19.50
CA GLN A 52 2.33 9.87 19.92
C GLN A 52 2.15 8.99 18.68
N PRO A 53 2.44 7.67 18.78
CA PRO A 53 2.08 6.77 17.71
C PRO A 53 0.57 6.82 17.47
N VAL A 54 0.18 6.75 16.21
CA VAL A 54 -1.23 6.74 15.85
C VAL A 54 -1.85 5.43 16.34
N PRO A 55 -2.96 5.46 17.09
CA PRO A 55 -3.66 4.24 17.47
C PRO A 55 -4.22 3.57 16.21
N ILE A 56 -3.90 2.29 16.03
CA ILE A 56 -4.44 1.47 14.94
C ILE A 56 -5.44 0.51 15.54
N ASP A 57 -6.70 0.96 15.61
CA ASP A 57 -7.78 0.13 16.11
C ASP A 57 -8.16 -0.91 15.04
N ASN A 58 -8.09 -2.19 15.43
CA ASN A 58 -8.57 -3.32 14.62
C ASN A 58 -7.76 -3.59 13.33
N GLY A 59 -6.47 -3.21 13.32
CA GLY A 59 -5.50 -3.57 12.28
C GLY A 59 -4.86 -4.94 12.49
N VAL A 60 -3.73 -5.19 11.81
CA VAL A 60 -2.98 -6.44 11.95
C VAL A 60 -2.26 -6.50 13.29
N ASP A 61 -2.25 -7.67 13.93
CA ASP A 61 -1.64 -7.88 15.24
C ASP A 61 -0.12 -7.60 15.21
N PRO A 62 0.43 -6.84 16.19
CA PRO A 62 1.86 -6.55 16.29
C PRO A 62 2.79 -7.77 16.21
N LEU A 63 2.36 -8.93 16.74
CA LEU A 63 3.14 -10.16 16.69
C LEU A 63 3.24 -10.70 15.27
N LEU A 64 2.20 -10.52 14.45
CA LEU A 64 2.24 -10.96 13.05
C LEU A 64 3.37 -10.24 12.31
N TYR A 65 3.52 -8.92 12.48
CA TYR A 65 4.62 -8.17 11.86
C TYR A 65 6.02 -8.75 12.16
N ARG A 66 6.23 -9.21 13.40
CA ARG A 66 7.51 -9.82 13.81
C ARG A 66 7.78 -11.12 13.03
N LEU A 67 6.77 -11.96 12.80
CA LEU A 67 6.90 -13.18 11.99
C LEU A 67 7.31 -12.87 10.54
N TRP A 68 6.90 -11.71 10.04
CA TRP A 68 7.19 -11.20 8.69
C TRP A 68 8.44 -10.32 8.61
N GLY A 69 9.17 -10.13 9.72
CA GLY A 69 10.38 -9.31 9.74
C GLY A 69 10.11 -7.85 9.39
N LEU A 70 8.91 -7.36 9.72
CA LEU A 70 8.48 -5.98 9.52
C LEU A 70 8.35 -5.30 10.89
N GLN A 71 8.65 -4.01 10.93
CA GLN A 71 8.30 -3.21 12.10
C GLN A 71 6.78 -3.07 12.19
N PRO A 72 6.15 -3.28 13.36
CA PRO A 72 4.72 -3.07 13.55
C PRO A 72 4.30 -1.64 13.18
N LEU A 73 3.16 -1.47 12.50
CA LEU A 73 2.64 -0.14 12.17
C LEU A 73 2.33 0.68 13.43
N GLN A 74 1.94 0.01 14.51
CA GLN A 74 1.61 0.60 15.81
C GLN A 74 2.81 1.31 16.47
N THR A 75 4.03 0.99 16.04
CA THR A 75 5.27 1.62 16.53
C THR A 75 5.84 2.64 15.56
N GLN A 76 5.21 2.84 14.39
CA GLN A 76 5.68 3.77 13.37
C GLN A 76 5.31 5.22 13.72
N LEU A 77 6.25 6.13 13.47
CA LEU A 77 6.05 7.56 13.62
C LEU A 77 5.93 8.20 12.24
N VAL A 78 4.68 8.43 11.83
CA VAL A 78 4.31 9.10 10.57
C VAL A 78 4.02 10.57 10.85
N ARG A 79 4.77 11.46 10.21
CA ARG A 79 4.66 12.92 10.34
C ARG A 79 3.92 13.53 9.13
N GLY A 80 3.60 14.83 9.21
CA GLY A 80 2.95 15.55 8.11
C GLY A 80 3.71 15.40 6.78
N GLY A 81 2.98 15.15 5.71
CA GLY A 81 3.52 14.88 4.36
C GLY A 81 4.06 13.45 4.16
N GLU A 82 3.95 12.57 5.15
CA GLU A 82 4.29 11.15 5.06
C GLU A 82 3.05 10.28 5.09
N LEU A 83 3.14 9.09 4.47
CA LEU A 83 2.10 8.07 4.56
C LEU A 83 2.69 6.68 4.50
N VAL A 84 1.98 5.72 5.10
CA VAL A 84 2.21 4.29 4.92
C VAL A 84 0.90 3.66 4.44
N LEU A 85 0.99 2.93 3.34
CA LEU A 85 -0.07 2.07 2.83
C LEU A 85 0.38 0.63 2.95
N GLU A 86 -0.47 -0.25 3.46
CA GLU A 86 -0.13 -1.65 3.64
C GLU A 86 -1.30 -2.56 3.25
N ALA A 87 -1.02 -3.62 2.50
CA ALA A 87 -2.00 -4.65 2.14
C ALA A 87 -1.49 -6.03 2.52
N TRP A 88 -2.35 -6.79 3.19
CA TRP A 88 -2.13 -8.20 3.53
C TRP A 88 -3.04 -9.08 2.68
N ALA A 89 -2.44 -10.00 1.94
CA ALA A 89 -3.12 -11.02 1.15
C ALA A 89 -3.23 -12.31 1.97
N ARG A 90 -4.46 -12.75 2.24
CA ARG A 90 -4.76 -13.98 2.98
C ARG A 90 -5.69 -14.89 2.16
N PRO A 91 -5.12 -15.79 1.34
CA PRO A 91 -5.86 -16.84 0.65
C PRO A 91 -6.67 -17.69 1.62
N ALA A 92 -7.94 -17.97 1.28
CA ALA A 92 -8.80 -18.87 2.04
C ALA A 92 -8.33 -20.33 1.93
N ARG A 93 -7.65 -20.67 0.84
CA ARG A 93 -7.11 -22.00 0.58
C ARG A 93 -5.59 -21.97 0.58
N GLY A 94 -5.01 -22.86 1.36
CA GLY A 94 -3.56 -22.97 1.50
C GLY A 94 -3.00 -22.02 2.54
N VAL A 95 -1.67 -21.98 2.61
CA VAL A 95 -0.94 -21.35 3.71
C VAL A 95 -0.06 -20.21 3.25
N ARG A 96 -0.06 -19.94 1.94
CA ARG A 96 0.67 -18.83 1.32
C ARG A 96 0.02 -17.52 1.73
N GLN A 97 0.83 -16.56 2.11
CA GLN A 97 0.40 -15.23 2.48
C GLN A 97 1.39 -14.23 1.88
N ALA A 98 0.94 -12.99 1.70
CA ALA A 98 1.82 -11.91 1.30
C ALA A 98 1.45 -10.62 2.02
N VAL A 99 2.42 -9.75 2.19
CA VAL A 99 2.24 -8.37 2.66
C VAL A 99 2.99 -7.44 1.74
N VAL A 100 2.38 -6.31 1.39
CA VAL A 100 3.02 -5.21 0.67
C VAL A 100 2.83 -3.95 1.47
N ARG A 101 3.92 -3.32 1.87
CA ARG A 101 3.94 -2.01 2.50
C ARG A 101 4.62 -1.01 1.57
N VAL A 102 3.97 0.11 1.32
CA VAL A 102 4.55 1.27 0.66
C VAL A 102 4.64 2.41 1.65
N THR A 103 5.79 3.07 1.70
CA THR A 103 6.03 4.24 2.53
C THR A 103 6.43 5.40 1.64
N VAL A 104 5.70 6.52 1.73
CA VAL A 104 6.10 7.79 1.10
C VAL A 104 6.63 8.71 2.20
N ARG A 105 7.84 9.21 2.01
CA ARG A 105 8.51 10.13 2.92
C ARG A 105 8.27 11.58 2.51
N ARG A 106 8.46 12.49 3.48
CA ARG A 106 8.32 13.95 3.28
C ARG A 106 9.34 14.51 2.28
N ASP A 107 10.50 13.87 2.13
CA ASP A 107 11.51 14.23 1.13
C ASP A 107 11.12 13.87 -0.30
N GLY A 108 9.90 13.35 -0.51
CA GLY A 108 9.36 13.03 -1.81
C GLY A 108 9.83 11.70 -2.37
N ARG A 109 10.48 10.84 -1.55
CA ARG A 109 10.88 9.48 -1.94
C ARG A 109 9.84 8.46 -1.48
N ALA A 110 9.71 7.36 -2.22
CA ALA A 110 8.82 6.26 -1.86
C ALA A 110 9.54 4.92 -1.86
N PHE A 111 9.12 4.01 -0.99
CA PHE A 111 9.77 2.72 -0.79
C PHE A 111 8.71 1.63 -0.71
N VAL A 112 9.04 0.44 -1.21
CA VAL A 112 8.24 -0.78 -1.06
C VAL A 112 8.99 -1.77 -0.17
N GLN A 113 8.27 -2.32 0.82
CA GLN A 113 8.67 -3.47 1.60
C GLN A 113 7.61 -4.55 1.39
N ALA A 114 7.91 -5.56 0.58
CA ALA A 114 6.99 -6.66 0.32
C ALA A 114 7.56 -7.99 0.82
N ARG A 115 6.69 -8.86 1.29
CA ARG A 115 7.05 -10.18 1.80
C ARG A 115 6.05 -11.21 1.32
N ALA A 116 6.53 -12.42 0.99
CA ALA A 116 5.66 -13.54 0.72
C ALA A 116 6.21 -14.85 1.30
N GLY A 117 5.33 -15.70 1.83
CA GLY A 117 5.75 -16.93 2.50
C GLY A 117 4.58 -17.75 3.05
N LEU A 118 4.88 -18.74 3.89
CA LEU A 118 3.91 -19.70 4.44
C LEU A 118 3.59 -19.38 5.91
N GLY A 119 2.33 -19.11 6.22
CA GLY A 119 1.91 -18.58 7.53
C GLY A 119 1.68 -19.62 8.64
N CYS A 120 1.86 -20.92 8.42
CA CYS A 120 1.26 -21.95 9.30
C CYS A 120 2.20 -22.90 10.06
N CYS A 121 3.54 -22.79 10.01
CA CYS A 121 4.38 -23.88 10.54
C CYS A 121 5.66 -23.51 11.31
N THR A 122 6.07 -22.25 11.42
CA THR A 122 7.34 -21.89 12.08
C THR A 122 7.25 -20.55 12.84
N PRO A 123 8.01 -20.37 13.95
CA PRO A 123 8.00 -19.15 14.77
C PRO A 123 8.56 -17.91 14.06
N GLU A 124 9.17 -18.12 12.89
CA GLU A 124 9.41 -17.11 11.87
C GLU A 124 8.85 -17.66 10.57
N ILE A 125 8.53 -16.82 9.59
CA ILE A 125 8.29 -17.34 8.24
C ILE A 125 9.66 -17.62 7.63
N GLY A 126 10.23 -18.77 7.96
CA GLY A 126 11.61 -19.14 7.64
C GLY A 126 11.87 -19.39 6.15
N ARG A 127 10.81 -19.34 5.31
CA ARG A 127 10.85 -19.51 3.85
C ARG A 127 10.09 -18.36 3.21
N ARG A 128 10.65 -17.16 3.36
CA ARG A 128 10.04 -15.89 2.96
C ARG A 128 10.90 -15.21 1.92
N VAL A 129 10.24 -14.68 0.91
CA VAL A 129 10.83 -13.73 -0.04
C VAL A 129 10.69 -12.35 0.56
N ASP A 130 11.76 -11.56 0.57
CA ASP A 130 11.68 -10.16 0.97
C ASP A 130 12.15 -9.24 -0.15
N ILE A 131 11.29 -8.28 -0.47
CA ILE A 131 11.58 -7.18 -1.38
C ILE A 131 11.69 -5.93 -0.52
N ASN A 132 12.83 -5.24 -0.58
CA ASN A 132 12.99 -3.89 -0.07
C ASN A 132 13.58 -3.07 -1.23
N ALA A 133 12.91 -1.99 -1.61
CA ALA A 133 13.39 -1.16 -2.71
C ALA A 133 12.80 0.24 -2.66
N GLU A 134 13.56 1.20 -3.18
CA GLU A 134 13.04 2.49 -3.57
C GLU A 134 12.14 2.36 -4.83
N LEU A 135 11.08 3.15 -4.86
CA LEU A 135 10.15 3.24 -5.98
C LEU A 135 10.54 4.40 -6.91
N PRO A 136 10.34 4.24 -8.22
CA PRO A 136 10.53 5.33 -9.18
C PRO A 136 9.65 6.56 -8.87
N ASN A 137 10.19 7.76 -9.14
CA ASN A 137 9.56 9.04 -8.80
C ASN A 137 8.20 9.27 -9.47
N ASP A 138 7.99 8.71 -10.66
CA ASP A 138 6.75 8.83 -11.43
C ASP A 138 5.53 8.18 -10.74
N ARG A 139 5.75 7.26 -9.79
CA ARG A 139 4.68 6.61 -9.02
C ARG A 139 4.20 7.39 -7.80
N ILE A 140 4.98 8.37 -7.35
CA ILE A 140 4.81 8.98 -6.03
C ILE A 140 3.55 9.84 -5.95
N ALA A 141 3.24 10.59 -7.00
CA ALA A 141 2.02 11.39 -7.07
C ALA A 141 0.76 10.52 -6.99
N ALA A 142 0.74 9.40 -7.72
CA ALA A 142 -0.37 8.44 -7.69
C ALA A 142 -0.54 7.81 -6.29
N LEU A 143 0.57 7.46 -5.62
CA LEU A 143 0.54 6.92 -4.26
C LEU A 143 0.01 7.92 -3.23
N LYS A 144 0.38 9.20 -3.36
CA LYS A 144 -0.15 10.27 -2.49
C LYS A 144 -1.64 10.50 -2.72
N ALA A 145 -2.09 10.46 -3.97
CA ALA A 145 -3.51 10.64 -4.32
C ALA A 145 -4.42 9.59 -3.67
N LEU A 146 -3.90 8.40 -3.35
CA LEU A 146 -4.65 7.35 -2.67
C LEU A 146 -5.15 7.77 -1.28
N VAL A 147 -4.55 8.77 -0.62
CA VAL A 147 -5.07 9.26 0.68
C VAL A 147 -6.51 9.76 0.56
N GLY A 148 -6.85 10.38 -0.58
CA GLY A 148 -8.19 10.88 -0.88
C GLY A 148 -9.13 9.85 -1.53
N ASP A 149 -8.73 8.58 -1.62
CA ASP A 149 -9.56 7.54 -2.24
C ASP A 149 -10.87 7.33 -1.45
N ALA A 150 -11.99 7.28 -2.16
CA ALA A 150 -13.32 7.09 -1.57
C ALA A 150 -13.44 5.77 -0.78
N ALA A 151 -12.60 4.77 -1.09
CA ALA A 151 -12.48 3.53 -0.32
C ALA A 151 -12.29 3.79 1.18
N TRP A 152 -11.54 4.82 1.55
CA TRP A 152 -11.28 5.14 2.96
C TRP A 152 -12.48 5.70 3.69
N SER A 153 -13.60 6.00 3.02
CA SER A 153 -14.86 6.36 3.67
C SER A 153 -15.73 5.15 4.01
N GLN A 154 -15.46 3.99 3.41
CA GLN A 154 -16.26 2.79 3.58
C GLN A 154 -16.12 2.20 5.00
N PRO A 155 -17.08 1.37 5.46
CA PRO A 155 -16.93 0.60 6.69
C PRO A 155 -15.68 -0.27 6.66
N ARG A 156 -15.16 -0.61 7.85
CA ARG A 156 -13.98 -1.45 7.99
C ARG A 156 -14.24 -2.80 7.37
N SER A 157 -15.30 -3.48 7.80
CA SER A 157 -15.73 -4.77 7.24
C SER A 157 -17.11 -4.60 6.63
N VAL A 158 -17.31 -5.18 5.45
CA VAL A 158 -18.51 -4.99 4.65
C VAL A 158 -19.09 -6.32 4.23
N ILE A 159 -20.36 -6.31 3.86
CA ILE A 159 -21.06 -7.39 3.19
C ILE A 159 -21.78 -6.81 1.97
N VAL A 160 -21.96 -7.63 0.94
CA VAL A 160 -22.60 -7.19 -0.31
C VAL A 160 -24.11 -7.37 -0.24
N ASP A 161 -24.85 -6.33 -0.62
CA ASP A 161 -26.28 -6.38 -0.89
C ASP A 161 -26.51 -6.24 -2.40
N TYR A 162 -26.84 -7.34 -3.07
CA TYR A 162 -27.17 -7.35 -4.51
C TYR A 162 -28.61 -6.89 -4.80
N GLY A 163 -29.34 -6.37 -3.81
CA GLY A 163 -30.74 -5.91 -3.95
C GLY A 163 -31.79 -6.87 -3.39
N GLY A 164 -31.36 -8.06 -2.93
CA GLY A 164 -32.20 -9.05 -2.24
C GLY A 164 -32.01 -9.08 -0.72
N GLY A 165 -31.20 -8.16 -0.18
CA GLY A 165 -30.71 -8.21 1.20
C GLY A 165 -29.26 -8.68 1.26
N ALA A 166 -28.55 -8.24 2.30
CA ALA A 166 -27.17 -8.64 2.55
C ALA A 166 -27.11 -9.82 3.53
N VAL A 167 -26.22 -10.78 3.24
CA VAL A 167 -25.94 -11.91 4.13
C VAL A 167 -24.45 -11.96 4.39
N GLU A 168 -24.05 -12.26 5.61
CA GLU A 168 -22.63 -12.42 5.96
C GLU A 168 -22.04 -13.62 5.21
N GLY A 169 -21.06 -13.33 4.35
CA GLY A 169 -20.35 -14.33 3.58
C GLY A 169 -19.09 -14.80 4.31
N VAL A 170 -18.82 -16.11 4.27
CA VAL A 170 -17.52 -16.66 4.66
C VAL A 170 -16.65 -16.76 3.41
N CYS A 171 -15.40 -16.30 3.50
CA CYS A 171 -14.45 -16.47 2.41
C CYS A 171 -13.97 -17.93 2.32
N VAL A 172 -14.55 -18.70 1.39
CA VAL A 172 -14.25 -20.15 1.22
C VAL A 172 -13.26 -20.41 0.09
N ASP A 173 -13.23 -19.53 -0.91
CA ASP A 173 -12.35 -19.64 -2.07
C ASP A 173 -11.96 -18.25 -2.58
N GLY A 174 -10.66 -18.03 -2.78
CA GLY A 174 -10.10 -16.72 -3.14
C GLY A 174 -9.20 -16.14 -2.05
N VAL A 175 -9.03 -14.81 -2.07
CA VAL A 175 -8.11 -14.08 -1.18
C VAL A 175 -8.87 -13.00 -0.43
N SER A 176 -8.78 -13.06 0.89
CA SER A 176 -9.18 -11.95 1.75
C SER A 176 -8.05 -10.94 1.88
N TRP A 177 -8.42 -9.66 1.99
CA TRP A 177 -7.49 -8.55 2.04
C TRP A 177 -7.72 -7.71 3.28
N ASP A 178 -6.62 -7.35 3.95
CA ASP A 178 -6.63 -6.34 5.00
C ASP A 178 -5.71 -5.20 4.57
N VAL A 179 -6.27 -4.01 4.41
CA VAL A 179 -5.57 -2.84 3.89
C VAL A 179 -5.59 -1.73 4.93
N THR A 180 -4.43 -1.15 5.20
CA THR A 180 -4.26 -0.08 6.18
C THR A 180 -3.67 1.15 5.51
N LEU A 181 -4.31 2.30 5.70
CA LEU A 181 -3.72 3.62 5.46
C LEU A 181 -3.31 4.20 6.81
N LEU A 182 -2.07 4.66 6.91
CA LEU A 182 -1.53 5.35 8.07
C LEU A 182 -0.94 6.69 7.61
N VAL A 183 -1.49 7.77 8.14
CA VAL A 183 -1.04 9.15 7.92
C VAL A 183 -0.78 9.81 9.28
N ALA A 184 -0.26 11.03 9.27
CA ALA A 184 -0.08 11.79 10.51
C ALA A 184 -1.39 11.91 11.29
N GLY A 185 -1.39 11.41 12.53
CA GLY A 185 -2.53 11.51 13.46
C GLY A 185 -3.69 10.54 13.20
N GLN A 186 -3.67 9.75 12.10
CA GLN A 186 -4.82 8.93 11.75
C GLN A 186 -4.48 7.63 11.02
N ALA A 187 -5.23 6.57 11.33
CA ALA A 187 -5.20 5.30 10.63
C ALA A 187 -6.61 4.91 10.14
N ARG A 188 -6.68 4.27 8.98
CA ARG A 188 -7.90 3.64 8.44
C ARG A 188 -7.58 2.21 8.05
N HIS A 189 -8.49 1.30 8.36
CA HIS A 189 -8.30 -0.13 8.09
C HIS A 189 -9.53 -0.71 7.43
N LEU A 190 -9.33 -1.39 6.30
CA LEU A 190 -10.38 -2.00 5.49
C LEU A 190 -10.09 -3.51 5.38
N ARG A 191 -11.08 -4.32 5.72
CA ARG A 191 -11.09 -5.76 5.49
C ARG A 191 -12.08 -6.07 4.38
N ARG A 192 -11.63 -6.78 3.36
CA ARG A 192 -12.48 -7.34 2.31
C ARG A 192 -12.34 -8.84 2.33
N ALA A 193 -13.46 -9.54 2.32
CA ALA A 193 -13.47 -10.98 2.08
C ALA A 193 -13.05 -11.26 0.62
N CYS A 194 -13.28 -12.47 0.12
CA CYS A 194 -12.97 -12.83 -1.26
C CYS A 194 -14.13 -12.60 -2.25
N ASP A 195 -15.23 -11.96 -1.83
CA ASP A 195 -16.25 -11.53 -2.77
C ASP A 195 -15.67 -10.49 -3.75
N ASP A 196 -15.96 -10.64 -5.05
CA ASP A 196 -15.36 -9.80 -6.07
C ASP A 196 -15.79 -8.33 -5.97
N ALA A 197 -17.02 -8.05 -5.55
CA ALA A 197 -17.48 -6.68 -5.37
C ALA A 197 -16.88 -6.04 -4.10
N GLU A 198 -16.70 -6.82 -3.03
CA GLU A 198 -15.96 -6.36 -1.86
C GLU A 198 -14.52 -6.00 -2.21
N VAL A 199 -13.77 -6.92 -2.85
CA VAL A 199 -12.39 -6.65 -3.27
C VAL A 199 -12.36 -5.50 -4.29
N GLY A 200 -13.36 -5.44 -5.17
CA GLY A 200 -13.50 -4.41 -6.20
C GLY A 200 -13.58 -3.00 -5.64
N SER A 201 -14.19 -2.85 -4.47
CA SER A 201 -14.34 -1.57 -3.77
C SER A 201 -13.02 -0.93 -3.33
N ILE A 202 -11.93 -1.71 -3.30
CA ILE A 202 -10.57 -1.29 -2.95
C ILE A 202 -9.55 -1.62 -4.05
N ALA A 203 -10.02 -2.00 -5.25
CA ALA A 203 -9.15 -2.50 -6.33
C ALA A 203 -8.09 -1.48 -6.77
N GLY A 204 -8.41 -0.17 -6.75
CA GLY A 204 -7.45 0.90 -7.07
C GLY A 204 -6.27 0.91 -6.09
N VAL A 205 -6.55 0.88 -4.78
CA VAL A 205 -5.53 0.81 -3.72
C VAL A 205 -4.69 -0.46 -3.84
N LEU A 206 -5.34 -1.62 -4.04
CA LEU A 206 -4.65 -2.90 -4.18
C LEU A 206 -3.76 -2.94 -5.44
N SER A 207 -4.25 -2.43 -6.58
CA SER A 207 -3.47 -2.38 -7.83
C SER A 207 -2.21 -1.54 -7.66
N ALA A 208 -2.30 -0.40 -6.97
CA ALA A 208 -1.15 0.45 -6.70
C ALA A 208 -0.13 -0.22 -5.76
N LEU A 209 -0.60 -0.85 -4.68
CA LEU A 209 0.29 -1.52 -3.72
C LEU A 209 0.95 -2.75 -4.34
N VAL A 210 0.16 -3.68 -4.87
CA VAL A 210 0.71 -4.89 -5.50
C VAL A 210 1.59 -4.53 -6.69
N GLY A 211 1.18 -3.57 -7.52
CA GLY A 211 1.98 -3.09 -8.64
C GLY A 211 3.32 -2.47 -8.24
N ALA A 212 3.50 -2.00 -7.00
CA ALA A 212 4.77 -1.51 -6.48
C ALA A 212 5.80 -2.62 -6.22
N ALA A 213 5.31 -3.83 -5.92
CA ALA A 213 6.12 -5.02 -5.68
C ALA A 213 6.24 -5.94 -6.90
N ALA A 214 5.27 -5.88 -7.82
CA ALA A 214 5.17 -6.77 -8.98
C ALA A 214 6.43 -6.75 -9.86
N GLY A 215 6.83 -7.94 -10.32
CA GLY A 215 7.96 -8.12 -11.24
C GLY A 215 9.34 -7.99 -10.60
N ARG A 216 9.42 -7.77 -9.28
CA ARG A 216 10.70 -7.68 -8.55
C ARG A 216 11.22 -9.06 -8.11
N ASP A 217 10.32 -9.99 -7.81
CA ASP A 217 10.67 -11.36 -7.44
C ASP A 217 9.59 -12.34 -7.93
N PRO A 218 9.95 -13.37 -8.72
CA PRO A 218 8.98 -14.29 -9.30
C PRO A 218 8.27 -15.18 -8.26
N LEU A 219 8.91 -15.49 -7.13
CA LEU A 219 8.29 -16.24 -6.03
C LEU A 219 7.26 -15.38 -5.30
N PHE A 220 7.54 -14.08 -5.14
CA PHE A 220 6.55 -13.12 -4.64
C PHE A 220 5.33 -13.05 -5.58
N ASP A 221 5.57 -12.88 -6.88
CA ASP A 221 4.52 -12.78 -7.89
C ASP A 221 3.65 -14.07 -7.97
N ALA A 222 4.25 -15.24 -7.74
CA ALA A 222 3.54 -16.52 -7.72
C ALA A 222 2.53 -16.66 -6.56
N VAL A 223 2.65 -15.83 -5.51
CA VAL A 223 1.74 -15.82 -4.36
C VAL A 223 0.48 -15.03 -4.65
N LEU A 224 0.58 -14.09 -5.58
CA LEU A 224 -0.47 -13.15 -5.90
C LEU A 224 -1.29 -13.68 -7.08
N PRO A 225 -2.60 -13.89 -6.90
CA PRO A 225 -3.46 -14.34 -8.00
C PRO A 225 -3.33 -13.39 -9.20
N ARG A 226 -3.07 -13.95 -10.39
CA ARG A 226 -2.98 -13.22 -11.67
C ARG A 226 -2.08 -11.98 -11.63
N GLY A 227 -1.01 -12.00 -10.81
CA GLY A 227 -0.04 -10.91 -10.75
C GLY A 227 -0.60 -9.59 -10.22
N GLY A 228 -1.70 -9.62 -9.46
CA GLY A 228 -2.33 -8.40 -8.95
C GLY A 228 -3.23 -7.68 -9.94
N ASP A 229 -3.73 -8.37 -10.96
CA ASP A 229 -4.82 -7.84 -11.78
C ASP A 229 -6.16 -7.89 -11.04
N PHE A 230 -6.66 -6.71 -10.65
CA PHE A 230 -7.94 -6.53 -9.97
C PHE A 230 -9.06 -6.01 -10.91
N SER A 231 -8.85 -6.03 -12.23
CA SER A 231 -9.82 -5.49 -13.21
C SER A 231 -11.18 -6.17 -13.15
N ARG A 232 -11.21 -7.50 -12.95
CA ARG A 232 -12.45 -8.27 -12.78
C ARG A 232 -13.21 -7.82 -11.53
N GLN A 233 -12.52 -7.63 -10.42
CA GLN A 233 -13.11 -7.19 -9.15
C GLN A 233 -13.62 -5.75 -9.27
N ALA A 234 -12.82 -4.86 -9.85
CA ALA A 234 -13.22 -3.48 -10.13
C ALA A 234 -14.51 -3.44 -10.97
N LYS A 235 -14.60 -4.28 -12.01
CA LYS A 235 -15.82 -4.43 -12.81
C LYS A 235 -17.00 -4.95 -11.99
N ALA A 236 -16.80 -5.97 -11.14
CA ALA A 236 -17.87 -6.51 -10.30
C ALA A 236 -18.45 -5.46 -9.35
N TYR A 237 -17.61 -4.61 -8.75
CA TYR A 237 -18.08 -3.51 -7.91
C TYR A 237 -18.79 -2.41 -8.71
N ALA A 238 -18.30 -2.08 -9.90
CA ALA A 238 -18.99 -1.15 -10.79
C ALA A 238 -20.37 -1.67 -11.21
N ASP A 239 -20.46 -2.96 -11.57
CA ASP A 239 -21.71 -3.61 -11.95
C ASP A 239 -22.70 -3.68 -10.77
N LEU A 240 -22.22 -3.93 -9.54
CA LEU A 240 -23.04 -3.87 -8.31
C LEU A 240 -23.71 -2.50 -8.17
N ASN A 241 -22.92 -1.42 -8.26
CA ASN A 241 -23.44 -0.06 -8.12
C ASN A 241 -24.42 0.29 -9.25
N ALA A 242 -24.12 -0.13 -10.48
CA ALA A 242 -24.99 0.11 -11.64
C ALA A 242 -26.35 -0.61 -11.52
N GLN A 243 -26.38 -1.75 -10.84
CA GLN A 243 -27.60 -2.53 -10.59
C GLN A 243 -28.37 -2.08 -9.34
N GLY A 244 -27.92 -1.01 -8.66
CA GLY A 244 -28.52 -0.51 -7.43
C GLY A 244 -28.18 -1.31 -6.18
N GLY A 245 -27.22 -2.24 -6.27
CA GLY A 245 -26.65 -2.91 -5.11
C GLY A 245 -25.70 -1.99 -4.34
N GLN A 246 -25.29 -2.42 -3.16
CA GLN A 246 -24.45 -1.62 -2.27
C GLN A 246 -23.63 -2.48 -1.31
N LEU A 247 -22.58 -1.89 -0.74
CA LEU A 247 -21.87 -2.45 0.40
C LEU A 247 -22.54 -1.96 1.69
N LYS A 248 -22.80 -2.89 2.61
CA LYS A 248 -23.29 -2.59 3.97
C LYS A 248 -22.22 -2.94 4.99
N ALA A 249 -22.23 -2.26 6.13
CA ALA A 249 -21.36 -2.65 7.24
C ALA A 249 -21.75 -4.07 7.70
N GLU A 250 -20.75 -4.92 7.92
CA GLU A 250 -20.92 -6.24 8.53
C GLU A 250 -21.46 -6.10 9.98
N THR A 251 -22.17 -7.09 10.52
CA THR A 251 -22.73 -7.01 11.89
C THR A 251 -21.64 -6.88 12.94
N SER A 252 -20.50 -7.54 12.72
CA SER A 252 -19.33 -7.48 13.61
C SER A 252 -18.45 -6.24 13.39
N ASN A 253 -18.85 -5.32 12.49
CA ASN A 253 -18.07 -4.13 12.14
C ASN A 253 -17.90 -3.20 13.34
N ARG A 254 -16.65 -2.99 13.73
CA ARG A 254 -16.28 -2.04 14.79
C ARG A 254 -16.16 -0.62 14.22
N PRO A 255 -16.49 0.42 15.01
CA PRO A 255 -16.23 1.80 14.63
C PRO A 255 -14.76 2.05 14.33
N GLN A 256 -14.50 3.01 13.44
CA GLN A 256 -13.17 3.48 13.07
C GLN A 256 -13.19 5.02 13.01
N PRO A 257 -12.06 5.70 13.28
CA PRO A 257 -11.97 7.16 13.20
C PRO A 257 -12.46 7.67 11.85
N PRO A 258 -13.17 8.81 11.72
CA PRO A 258 -13.76 9.29 10.46
C PRO A 258 -12.73 9.35 9.31
N ALA A 259 -13.17 9.35 8.05
CA ALA A 259 -12.26 9.35 6.90
C ALA A 259 -11.22 10.48 6.98
N VAL A 260 -10.02 10.24 6.46
CA VAL A 260 -8.88 11.18 6.54
C VAL A 260 -9.32 12.52 5.96
N PRO A 261 -9.29 13.62 6.73
CA PRO A 261 -9.45 14.94 6.16
C PRO A 261 -8.31 15.13 5.17
N ILE A 262 -8.64 15.40 3.90
CA ILE A 262 -7.64 15.85 2.93
C ILE A 262 -7.17 17.19 3.48
N ALA A 263 -5.98 17.22 4.08
CA ALA A 263 -5.36 18.48 4.45
C ALA A 263 -5.16 19.24 3.13
N GLU A 264 -5.78 20.41 3.02
CA GLU A 264 -5.35 21.40 2.04
C GLU A 264 -3.88 21.66 2.36
N ASP A 265 -2.98 21.31 1.42
CA ASP A 265 -1.56 21.66 1.49
C ASP A 265 -1.46 23.20 1.41
N ASP A 266 -1.77 23.90 2.49
CA ASP A 266 -1.53 25.34 2.66
C ASP A 266 -1.62 25.68 4.16
N GLU A 267 -0.63 25.24 4.93
CA GLU A 267 -0.14 26.11 6.00
C GLU A 267 1.09 26.81 5.40
N PRO A 268 0.99 28.08 4.98
CA PRO A 268 2.14 28.80 4.47
C PRO A 268 3.20 28.77 5.56
N GLU A 269 4.43 28.37 5.19
CA GLU A 269 5.59 28.52 6.05
C GLU A 269 5.52 29.92 6.67
N PRO A 270 5.63 30.08 8.00
CA PRO A 270 5.71 31.40 8.58
C PRO A 270 6.89 32.08 7.91
N GLN A 271 6.59 33.08 7.08
CA GLN A 271 7.57 33.96 6.46
C GLN A 271 8.54 34.32 7.57
N GLN A 272 9.80 33.90 7.41
CA GLN A 272 10.87 34.39 8.25
C GLN A 272 10.75 35.90 8.20
N ALA A 273 10.34 36.49 9.32
CA ALA A 273 10.33 37.93 9.47
C ALA A 273 11.75 38.40 9.11
N GLU A 274 11.84 39.10 7.98
CA GLU A 274 13.03 39.81 7.57
C GLU A 274 13.42 40.69 8.76
N ILE A 275 14.44 40.28 9.49
CA ILE A 275 15.06 41.13 10.50
C ILE A 275 15.62 42.30 9.70
N PRO A 276 15.15 43.54 9.90
CA PRO A 276 15.72 44.68 9.19
C PRO A 276 17.21 44.72 9.48
N ALA A 277 18.02 44.69 8.42
CA ALA A 277 19.46 44.81 8.53
C ALA A 277 19.79 46.04 9.38
N LEU A 278 20.45 45.83 10.51
CA LEU A 278 20.96 46.90 11.35
C LEU A 278 21.92 47.75 10.48
N ALA A 279 21.63 49.05 10.37
CA ALA A 279 22.47 49.97 9.63
C ALA A 279 23.92 49.95 10.18
N PRO A 280 24.95 50.02 9.31
CA PRO A 280 26.34 50.04 9.76
C PRO A 280 26.62 51.31 10.60
N PRO A 281 27.50 51.21 11.63
CA PRO A 281 27.80 52.33 12.50
C PRO A 281 28.51 53.47 11.74
N PRO A 282 28.31 54.73 12.16
CA PRO A 282 28.91 55.88 11.50
C PRO A 282 30.44 55.88 11.67
N PRO A 283 31.18 56.44 10.69
CA PRO A 283 32.63 56.50 10.75
C PRO A 283 33.11 57.41 11.91
N PRO A 284 34.29 57.14 12.48
CA PRO A 284 34.82 57.94 13.58
C PRO A 284 35.17 59.36 13.12
N GLU A 285 34.80 60.35 13.93
CA GLU A 285 35.13 61.76 13.71
C GLU A 285 36.65 61.99 13.77
N PRO A 286 37.21 62.80 12.86
CA PRO A 286 38.62 63.17 12.90
C PRO A 286 38.91 64.14 14.05
N ARG A 287 39.98 63.84 14.81
CA ARG A 287 40.69 64.81 15.65
C ARG A 287 41.78 65.50 14.85
#